data_AF-A0A2E5WG29-F1
#
_entry.id   AF-A0A2E5WG29-F1
#
_cell.length_a   1.000
_cell.length_b   1.000
_cell.length_c   1.000
_cell.angle_alpha   90.00
_cell.angle_beta   90.00
_cell.angle_gamma   90.00
#
_symmetry.space_group_name_H-M   'P 1'
#
loop_
_entity.id
_entity.type
_entity.pdbx_description
1 polymer ?
#
loop_
_entity_poly.entity_id
_entity_poly.type
_entity_poly.pdbx_seq_one_letter_code
_entity_poly.pdbx_strand_id
1 'polypeptide(L)'
;MALAWVESWDDELRQFLVAFGEEPPSHSETEAVDDSDFSLTSDRMGRKRQVEAREGQQRLKFRVLQRHGSSCAVCGIDVVAVLDAAHLRPRRRRGSDHPGNGLVMCATHHRAQEAGLLGIEPGSTRLVASIGTTLAELGISHASLSHLPAAPHEEALNWLRSNWKSRPKTD
;
A
#
# COMPACT_ATOMS: atom_id res chain seq x y z
N MET A 1 31.05 -11.62 -10.75
CA MET A 1 30.54 -10.77 -9.66
C MET A 1 29.34 -10.03 -10.20
N ALA A 2 28.22 -10.00 -9.47
CA ALA A 2 27.07 -9.18 -9.85
C ALA A 2 27.25 -7.78 -9.26
N LEU A 3 27.03 -6.75 -10.08
CA LEU A 3 26.97 -5.36 -9.62
C LEU A 3 25.63 -5.13 -8.91
N ALA A 4 25.65 -4.25 -7.90
CA ALA A 4 24.48 -3.88 -7.11
C ALA A 4 24.43 -2.37 -6.93
N TRP A 5 23.23 -1.82 -6.98
CA TRP A 5 22.94 -0.39 -6.88
C TRP A 5 21.95 -0.15 -5.75
N VAL A 6 22.21 0.85 -4.92
CA VAL A 6 21.23 1.32 -3.94
C VAL A 6 20.21 2.17 -4.68
N GLU A 7 18.99 1.65 -4.86
CA GLU A 7 17.88 2.35 -5.48
C GLU A 7 17.33 3.46 -4.57
N SER A 8 17.22 3.16 -3.26
CA SER A 8 16.69 4.06 -2.23
C SER A 8 17.07 3.55 -0.84
N TRP A 9 16.89 4.37 0.20
CA TRP A 9 17.10 4.00 1.59
C TRP A 9 16.10 4.71 2.50
N ASP A 10 15.85 4.12 3.67
CA ASP A 10 15.05 4.68 4.74
C ASP A 10 15.85 4.54 6.04
N ASP A 11 16.28 5.66 6.60
CA ASP A 11 17.12 5.70 7.79
C ASP A 11 16.36 5.32 9.06
N GLU A 12 15.07 5.66 9.15
CA GLU A 12 14.22 5.32 10.30
C GLU A 12 13.98 3.80 10.34
N LEU A 13 13.70 3.20 9.18
CA LEU A 13 13.52 1.76 9.04
C LEU A 13 14.85 0.99 8.98
N ARG A 14 15.97 1.70 8.80
CA ARG A 14 17.32 1.14 8.57
C ARG A 14 17.32 0.14 7.44
N GLN A 15 16.60 0.46 6.36
CA GLN A 15 16.42 -0.40 5.19
C GLN A 15 17.02 0.24 3.95
N PHE A 16 17.65 -0.60 3.13
CA PHE A 16 18.10 -0.23 1.80
C PHE A 16 17.29 -1.00 0.77
N LEU A 17 16.83 -0.31 -0.26
CA LEU A 17 16.33 -0.93 -1.48
C LEU A 17 17.50 -1.11 -2.43
N VAL A 18 17.88 -2.36 -2.68
CA VAL A 18 19.03 -2.71 -3.53
C VAL A 18 18.55 -3.46 -4.76
N ALA A 19 19.04 -3.06 -5.93
CA ALA A 19 18.85 -3.77 -7.17
C ALA A 19 20.16 -4.29 -7.72
N PHE A 20 20.11 -5.49 -8.29
CA PHE A 20 21.26 -6.13 -8.92
C PHE A 20 21.14 -5.97 -10.43
N GLY A 21 22.21 -5.50 -11.08
CA GLY A 21 22.23 -5.21 -12.52
C GLY A 21 23.55 -4.58 -12.96
N GLU A 22 23.91 -4.76 -14.23
CA GLU A 22 25.15 -4.17 -14.79
C GLU A 22 25.07 -2.65 -14.93
N GLU A 23 23.88 -2.15 -15.24
CA GLU A 23 23.59 -0.72 -15.37
C GLU A 23 22.86 -0.20 -14.13
N PRO A 24 23.09 1.08 -13.76
CA PRO A 24 22.33 1.72 -12.69
C PRO A 24 20.84 1.77 -13.06
N PRO A 25 19.94 1.58 -12.08
CA PRO A 25 18.52 1.78 -12.31
C PRO A 25 18.27 3.25 -12.72
N SER A 26 17.32 3.47 -13.62
CA SER A 26 16.93 4.83 -14.02
C SER A 26 16.29 5.55 -12.83
N HIS A 27 17.07 6.30 -12.07
CA HIS A 27 16.59 7.08 -10.93
C HIS A 27 15.83 8.33 -11.40
N SER A 28 14.69 8.62 -10.77
CA SER A 28 14.35 10.01 -10.42
C SER A 28 14.75 10.19 -8.96
N GLU A 29 15.38 11.31 -8.66
CA GLU A 29 16.18 11.53 -7.46
C GLU A 29 15.39 11.43 -6.14
N THR A 30 16.14 11.08 -5.11
CA THR A 30 15.84 11.06 -3.69
C THR A 30 15.28 12.38 -3.16
N GLU A 31 14.11 12.33 -2.53
CA GLU A 31 13.80 12.90 -1.20
C GLU A 31 12.39 12.43 -0.79
N ALA A 32 12.09 12.47 0.50
CA ALA A 32 10.79 12.05 1.04
C ALA A 32 9.65 12.79 0.32
N VAL A 33 8.60 12.03 -0.02
CA VAL A 33 7.52 12.34 -0.98
C VAL A 33 7.88 11.95 -2.41
N ASP A 34 7.35 10.81 -2.85
CA ASP A 34 7.32 10.38 -4.25
C ASP A 34 6.60 11.46 -5.08
N ASP A 35 7.37 12.40 -5.63
CA ASP A 35 6.96 13.47 -6.56
C ASP A 35 6.90 12.95 -8.01
N SER A 36 6.87 11.61 -8.19
CA SER A 36 6.48 11.07 -9.49
C SER A 36 4.99 11.37 -9.74
N ASP A 37 4.68 11.74 -10.98
CA ASP A 37 3.30 12.00 -11.41
C ASP A 37 2.41 10.81 -11.04
N PHE A 38 1.44 11.03 -10.16
CA PHE A 38 0.60 9.96 -9.65
C PHE A 38 -0.20 9.37 -10.81
N SER A 39 0.00 8.08 -11.08
CA SER A 39 -0.89 7.32 -11.97
C SER A 39 -1.60 6.22 -11.19
N LEU A 40 -2.93 6.22 -11.23
CA LEU A 40 -3.74 5.15 -10.61
C LEU A 40 -3.64 3.82 -11.39
N THR A 41 -3.36 3.91 -12.69
CA THR A 41 -3.35 2.76 -13.60
C THR A 41 -1.95 2.27 -13.93
N SER A 42 -1.82 0.99 -14.27
CA SER A 42 -0.65 0.48 -14.97
C SER A 42 -1.04 -0.31 -16.22
N ASP A 43 -0.27 -0.10 -17.29
CA ASP A 43 -0.41 -0.81 -18.57
C ASP A 43 0.28 -2.17 -18.60
N ARG A 44 0.92 -2.56 -17.47
CA ARG A 44 1.60 -3.85 -17.29
C ARG A 44 0.59 -4.99 -17.15
N MET A 45 -0.15 -5.30 -18.21
CA MET A 45 -1.08 -6.42 -18.29
C MET A 45 -0.40 -7.60 -18.98
N GLY A 46 0.51 -8.27 -18.27
CA GLY A 46 1.22 -9.44 -18.78
C GLY A 46 1.40 -10.49 -17.69
N ARG A 47 1.42 -11.77 -18.07
CA ARG A 47 1.83 -12.90 -17.22
C ARG A 47 3.26 -12.65 -16.72
N LYS A 48 3.41 -11.89 -15.63
CA LYS A 48 4.70 -11.68 -14.98
C LYS A 48 5.21 -13.00 -14.44
N ARG A 49 6.51 -13.25 -14.64
CA ARG A 49 7.22 -14.33 -13.95
C ARG A 49 7.06 -14.10 -12.44
N GLN A 50 6.92 -15.16 -11.64
CA GLN A 50 6.71 -15.04 -10.18
C GLN A 50 7.77 -14.14 -9.51
N VAL A 51 8.99 -14.10 -10.05
CA VAL A 51 10.11 -13.26 -9.58
C VAL A 51 9.79 -11.77 -9.72
N GLU A 52 9.44 -11.28 -10.92
CA GLU A 52 9.10 -9.87 -11.17
C GLU A 52 7.90 -9.39 -10.33
N ALA A 53 6.96 -10.28 -10.06
CA ALA A 53 5.80 -9.98 -9.22
C ALA A 53 6.19 -9.82 -7.74
N ARG A 54 7.15 -10.62 -7.25
CA ARG A 54 7.67 -10.55 -5.87
C ARG A 54 8.51 -9.29 -5.68
N GLU A 55 9.41 -9.00 -6.62
CA GLU A 55 10.24 -7.79 -6.59
C GLU A 55 9.38 -6.52 -6.60
N GLY A 56 8.35 -6.46 -7.44
CA GLY A 56 7.42 -5.33 -7.48
C GLY A 56 6.65 -5.14 -6.16
N GLN A 57 6.31 -6.23 -5.47
CA GLN A 57 5.66 -6.15 -4.14
C GLN A 57 6.63 -5.66 -3.06
N GLN A 58 7.89 -6.10 -3.08
CA GLN A 58 8.91 -5.63 -2.14
C GLN A 58 9.21 -4.14 -2.31
N ARG A 59 9.37 -3.67 -3.56
CA ARG A 59 9.56 -2.24 -3.86
C ARG A 59 8.36 -1.40 -3.43
N LEU A 60 7.13 -1.88 -3.69
CA LEU A 60 5.93 -1.20 -3.21
C LEU A 60 5.89 -1.12 -1.69
N LYS A 61 6.13 -2.25 -0.99
CA LYS A 61 6.13 -2.31 0.47
C LYS A 61 7.10 -1.29 1.06
N PHE A 62 8.34 -1.25 0.54
CA PHE A 62 9.34 -0.28 0.97
C PHE A 62 8.85 1.17 0.80
N ARG A 63 8.36 1.55 -0.39
CA ARG A 63 7.89 2.92 -0.66
C ARG A 63 6.61 3.31 0.12
N VAL A 64 5.74 2.35 0.39
CA VAL A 64 4.51 2.57 1.17
C VAL A 64 4.85 2.75 2.65
N LEU A 65 5.84 2.03 3.18
CA LEU A 65 6.36 2.25 4.54
C LEU A 65 7.03 3.63 4.65
N GLN A 66 7.87 4.02 3.69
CA GLN A 66 8.44 5.38 3.64
C GLN A 66 7.36 6.48 3.64
N ARG A 67 6.26 6.27 2.91
CA ARG A 67 5.18 7.26 2.79
C ARG A 67 4.34 7.40 4.06
N HIS A 68 4.00 6.28 4.71
CA HIS A 68 2.99 6.24 5.77
C HIS A 68 3.55 5.95 7.16
N GLY A 69 4.83 5.60 7.26
CA GLY A 69 5.46 5.06 8.47
C GLY A 69 5.32 3.54 8.59
N SER A 70 5.95 2.97 9.62
CA SER A 70 6.04 1.52 9.87
C SER A 70 4.99 0.96 10.81
N SER A 71 3.75 1.46 10.72
CA SER A 71 2.64 0.97 11.51
C SER A 71 1.42 0.68 10.65
N CYS A 72 0.63 -0.31 11.05
CA CYS A 72 -0.64 -0.61 10.42
C CYS A 72 -1.57 0.59 10.58
N ALA A 73 -1.93 1.18 9.44
CA ALA A 73 -2.69 2.43 9.37
C ALA A 73 -4.08 2.42 10.02
N VAL A 74 -4.57 1.25 10.47
CA VAL A 74 -5.91 1.10 11.03
C VAL A 74 -5.93 0.54 12.46
N CYS A 75 -4.84 -0.09 12.91
CA CYS A 75 -4.78 -0.63 14.28
C CYS A 75 -3.53 -0.28 15.09
N GLY A 76 -2.51 0.32 14.46
CA GLY A 76 -1.29 0.75 15.15
C GLY A 76 -0.22 -0.31 15.36
N ILE A 77 -0.42 -1.57 14.93
CA ILE A 77 0.63 -2.61 15.00
C ILE A 77 1.87 -2.13 14.20
N ASP A 78 3.02 -2.07 14.85
CA ASP A 78 4.29 -1.56 14.31
C ASP A 78 5.35 -2.66 14.06
N VAL A 79 4.96 -3.93 14.23
CA VAL A 79 5.83 -5.08 13.95
C VAL A 79 5.99 -5.25 12.44
N VAL A 80 7.03 -4.65 11.86
CA VAL A 80 7.31 -4.61 10.40
C VAL A 80 7.20 -5.97 9.69
N ALA A 81 7.54 -7.06 10.37
CA ALA A 81 7.48 -8.42 9.84
C ALA A 81 6.04 -8.87 9.48
N VAL A 82 5.01 -8.30 10.10
CA VAL A 82 3.60 -8.63 9.83
C VAL A 82 2.87 -7.58 8.98
N LEU A 83 3.58 -6.53 8.55
CA LEU A 83 3.06 -5.47 7.71
C LEU A 83 3.19 -5.81 6.24
N ASP A 84 2.22 -5.40 5.45
CA ASP A 84 2.20 -5.46 3.99
C ASP A 84 1.82 -4.10 3.41
N ALA A 85 2.08 -3.91 2.12
CA ALA A 85 1.46 -2.84 1.35
C ALA A 85 0.17 -3.34 0.70
N ALA A 86 -0.96 -2.91 1.24
CA ALA A 86 -2.27 -3.18 0.68
C ALA A 86 -2.57 -2.19 -0.46
N HIS A 87 -2.88 -2.70 -1.65
CA HIS A 87 -3.32 -1.86 -2.77
C HIS A 87 -4.75 -1.35 -2.56
N LEU A 88 -4.98 -0.05 -2.74
CA LEU A 88 -6.32 0.53 -2.79
C LEU A 88 -7.03 0.14 -4.09
N ARG A 89 -6.36 0.32 -5.23
CA ARG A 89 -6.73 -0.30 -6.51
C ARG A 89 -5.84 -1.51 -6.77
N PRO A 90 -6.38 -2.74 -6.80
CA PRO A 90 -5.57 -3.94 -6.95
C PRO A 90 -5.06 -4.12 -8.39
N ARG A 91 -3.90 -4.76 -8.53
CA ARG A 91 -3.28 -5.07 -9.85
C ARG A 91 -4.23 -5.76 -10.82
N ARG A 92 -5.07 -6.70 -10.34
CA ARG A 92 -6.07 -7.41 -11.16
C ARG A 92 -7.10 -6.47 -11.80
N ARG A 93 -7.20 -5.23 -11.32
CA ARG A 93 -8.02 -4.13 -11.86
C ARG A 93 -7.16 -3.02 -12.47
N ARG A 94 -5.93 -3.34 -12.90
CA ARG A 94 -4.94 -2.42 -13.46
C ARG A 94 -4.42 -1.36 -12.48
N GLY A 95 -4.41 -1.63 -11.17
CA GLY A 95 -3.80 -0.73 -10.20
C GLY A 95 -2.29 -0.58 -10.42
N SER A 96 -1.77 0.62 -10.19
CA SER A 96 -0.33 0.91 -10.20
C SER A 96 0.36 0.48 -8.90
N ASP A 97 1.69 0.43 -8.92
CA ASP A 97 2.53 0.26 -7.73
C ASP A 97 3.01 1.59 -7.16
N HIS A 98 2.31 2.68 -7.49
CA HIS A 98 2.59 3.97 -6.88
C HIS A 98 2.26 3.90 -5.38
N PRO A 99 3.11 4.39 -4.46
CA PRO A 99 2.85 4.33 -3.02
C PRO A 99 1.59 5.08 -2.59
N GLY A 100 1.18 6.11 -3.35
CA GLY A 100 -0.14 6.76 -3.19
C GLY A 100 -1.35 5.84 -3.45
N ASN A 101 -1.16 4.71 -4.16
CA ASN A 101 -2.17 3.65 -4.34
C ASN A 101 -2.01 2.51 -3.29
N GLY A 102 -1.16 2.70 -2.28
CA GLY A 102 -0.88 1.72 -1.24
C GLY A 102 -1.14 2.25 0.17
N LEU A 103 -1.39 1.34 1.10
CA LEU A 103 -1.49 1.63 2.53
C LEU A 103 -0.78 0.53 3.35
N VAL A 104 -0.11 0.90 4.43
CA VAL A 104 0.52 -0.06 5.35
C VAL A 104 -0.56 -0.75 6.17
N MET A 105 -0.68 -2.07 6.03
CA MET A 105 -1.66 -2.86 6.79
C MET A 105 -1.01 -4.12 7.34
N CYS A 106 -1.40 -4.54 8.55
CA CYS A 106 -1.05 -5.87 9.02
C CYS A 106 -1.84 -6.94 8.25
N ALA A 107 -1.36 -8.18 8.28
CA ALA A 107 -1.93 -9.28 7.52
C ALA A 107 -3.45 -9.52 7.76
N THR A 108 -3.98 -9.17 8.94
CA THR A 108 -5.42 -9.26 9.24
C THR A 108 -6.21 -8.18 8.50
N HIS A 109 -5.81 -6.91 8.64
CA HIS A 109 -6.52 -5.78 8.04
C HIS A 109 -6.35 -5.72 6.53
N HIS A 110 -5.21 -6.17 6.01
CA HIS A 110 -5.00 -6.36 4.58
C HIS A 110 -6.06 -7.32 4.01
N ARG A 111 -6.23 -8.50 4.64
CA ARG A 111 -7.27 -9.46 4.23
C ARG A 111 -8.69 -8.89 4.39
N ALA A 112 -8.95 -8.12 5.46
CA ALA A 112 -10.26 -7.48 5.66
C ALA A 112 -10.57 -6.48 4.54
N GLN A 113 -9.59 -5.70 4.09
CA GLN A 113 -9.72 -4.79 2.96
C GLN A 113 -9.94 -5.54 1.65
N GLU A 114 -9.17 -6.59 1.38
CA GLU A 114 -9.34 -7.42 0.17
C GLU A 114 -10.71 -8.12 0.11
N ALA A 115 -11.23 -8.51 1.28
CA ALA A 115 -12.56 -9.11 1.43
C ALA A 115 -13.70 -8.08 1.28
N GLY A 116 -13.39 -6.79 1.30
CA GLY A 116 -14.38 -5.70 1.25
C GLY A 116 -15.09 -5.45 2.57
N LEU A 117 -14.50 -5.89 3.70
CA LEU A 117 -15.02 -5.64 5.05
C LEU A 117 -14.64 -4.27 5.60
N LEU A 118 -13.60 -3.66 5.04
CA LEU A 118 -13.10 -2.33 5.37
C LEU A 118 -13.15 -1.43 4.13
N GLY A 119 -13.79 -0.28 4.26
CA GLY A 119 -13.79 0.82 3.30
C GLY A 119 -13.21 2.10 3.89
N ILE A 120 -12.88 3.05 3.01
CA ILE A 120 -12.35 4.36 3.37
C ILE A 120 -13.16 5.42 2.62
N GLU A 121 -13.66 6.43 3.34
CA GLU A 121 -14.34 7.57 2.74
C GLU A 121 -13.34 8.56 2.13
N PRO A 122 -13.48 8.91 0.84
CA PRO A 122 -12.66 9.96 0.24
C PRO A 122 -12.88 11.32 0.92
N GLY A 123 -11.86 12.17 0.92
CA GLY A 123 -11.88 13.49 1.56
C GLY A 123 -11.69 13.45 3.09
N SER A 124 -12.58 12.76 3.82
CA SER A 124 -12.48 12.65 5.29
C SER A 124 -11.48 11.60 5.76
N THR A 125 -11.14 10.63 4.90
CA THR A 125 -10.35 9.44 5.23
C THR A 125 -10.93 8.58 6.36
N ARG A 126 -12.23 8.74 6.65
CA ARG A 126 -12.93 7.99 7.69
C ARG A 126 -13.01 6.52 7.31
N LEU A 127 -12.72 5.64 8.26
CA LEU A 127 -12.85 4.20 8.09
C LEU A 127 -14.30 3.78 8.26
N VAL A 128 -14.74 2.86 7.42
CA VAL A 128 -16.11 2.32 7.45
C VAL A 128 -16.09 0.81 7.33
N ALA A 129 -16.89 0.13 8.17
CA ALA A 129 -17.05 -1.30 8.12
C ALA A 129 -18.14 -1.70 7.10
N SER A 130 -18.07 -2.92 6.56
CA SER A 130 -19.14 -3.46 5.73
C SER A 130 -20.40 -3.75 6.56
N ILE A 131 -21.53 -3.93 5.88
CA ILE A 131 -22.80 -4.29 6.51
C ILE A 131 -22.63 -5.65 7.22
N GLY A 132 -23.04 -5.72 8.49
CA GLY A 132 -22.97 -6.95 9.30
C GLY A 132 -21.64 -7.15 10.06
N THR A 133 -20.75 -6.15 10.05
CA THR A 133 -19.58 -6.11 10.94
C THR A 133 -19.33 -4.68 11.43
N THR A 134 -18.51 -4.54 12.46
CA THR A 134 -18.05 -3.26 13.00
C THR A 134 -16.53 -3.13 12.86
N LEU A 135 -16.01 -1.90 12.95
CA LEU A 135 -14.56 -1.68 13.01
C LEU A 135 -13.94 -2.38 14.23
N ALA A 136 -14.64 -2.35 15.37
CA ALA A 136 -14.21 -3.01 16.59
C ALA A 136 -14.09 -4.53 16.45
N GLU A 137 -15.04 -5.20 15.80
CA GLU A 137 -14.96 -6.65 15.51
C GLU A 137 -13.78 -7.02 14.61
N LEU A 138 -13.34 -6.09 13.74
CA LEU A 138 -12.15 -6.28 12.91
C LEU A 138 -10.84 -5.98 13.65
N GLY A 139 -10.89 -5.45 14.88
CA GLY A 139 -9.70 -5.03 15.62
C GLY A 139 -9.13 -3.69 15.16
N ILE A 140 -9.94 -2.86 14.51
CA ILE A 140 -9.57 -1.51 14.03
C ILE A 140 -9.74 -0.52 15.17
N SER A 141 -8.65 0.16 15.54
CA SER A 141 -8.62 1.12 16.66
C SER A 141 -8.66 2.59 16.18
N HIS A 142 -8.22 2.87 14.96
CA HIS A 142 -8.32 4.21 14.38
C HIS A 142 -9.68 4.44 13.71
N ALA A 143 -10.23 5.64 13.86
CA ALA A 143 -11.49 6.03 13.19
C ALA A 143 -11.27 6.60 11.77
N SER A 144 -10.05 7.07 11.49
CA SER A 144 -9.65 7.72 10.24
C SER A 144 -8.14 7.57 10.00
N LEU A 145 -7.71 7.84 8.76
CA LEU A 145 -6.30 7.87 8.38
C LEU A 145 -5.62 9.23 8.60
N SER A 146 -6.27 10.17 9.29
CA SER A 146 -5.77 11.54 9.50
C SER A 146 -4.50 11.62 10.37
N HIS A 147 -4.10 10.52 11.00
CA HIS A 147 -2.88 10.42 11.79
C HIS A 147 -1.65 10.04 10.94
N LEU A 148 -1.84 9.66 9.67
CA LEU A 148 -0.73 9.29 8.80
C LEU A 148 0.07 10.52 8.36
N PRO A 149 1.40 10.41 8.20
CA PRO A 149 2.23 11.50 7.69
C PRO A 149 1.78 12.01 6.31
N ALA A 150 1.31 11.11 5.44
CA ALA A 150 0.76 11.44 4.14
C ALA A 150 -0.46 10.56 3.84
N ALA A 151 -1.60 11.16 3.50
CA ALA A 151 -2.77 10.39 3.10
C ALA A 151 -2.50 9.62 1.78
N PRO A 152 -3.21 8.50 1.53
CA PRO A 152 -3.26 7.91 0.20
C PRO A 152 -3.80 8.91 -0.83
N HIS A 153 -3.45 8.71 -2.10
CA HIS A 153 -3.86 9.63 -3.15
C HIS A 153 -5.38 9.63 -3.33
N GLU A 154 -5.96 10.80 -3.58
CA GLU A 154 -7.42 10.98 -3.63
C GLU A 154 -8.07 10.11 -4.71
N GLU A 155 -7.47 10.01 -5.90
CA GLU A 155 -7.96 9.12 -6.96
C GLU A 155 -8.02 7.64 -6.55
N ALA A 156 -7.07 7.17 -5.75
CA ALA A 156 -7.05 5.80 -5.27
C ALA A 156 -8.19 5.56 -4.25
N LEU A 157 -8.45 6.53 -3.37
CA LEU A 157 -9.58 6.50 -2.44
C LEU A 157 -10.92 6.56 -3.19
N ASN A 158 -11.04 7.45 -4.17
CA ASN A 158 -12.23 7.58 -5.03
C ASN A 158 -12.51 6.28 -5.79
N TRP A 159 -11.47 5.63 -6.32
CA TRP A 159 -11.60 4.33 -6.97
C TRP A 159 -12.04 3.26 -5.98
N LEU A 160 -11.40 3.17 -4.81
CA LEU A 160 -11.77 2.21 -3.77
C LEU A 160 -13.23 2.38 -3.39
N ARG A 161 -13.67 3.60 -3.08
CA ARG A 161 -15.05 3.91 -2.72
C ARG A 161 -16.05 3.51 -3.81
N SER A 162 -15.76 3.84 -5.07
CA SER A 162 -16.64 3.55 -6.20
C SER A 162 -16.75 2.05 -6.49
N ASN A 163 -15.73 1.26 -6.13
CA ASN A 163 -15.67 -0.19 -6.35
C ASN A 163 -15.94 -0.99 -5.08
N TRP A 164 -16.15 -0.34 -3.95
CA TRP A 164 -16.43 -0.97 -2.68
C TRP A 164 -17.89 -1.45 -2.66
N LYS A 165 -18.08 -2.72 -2.99
CA LYS A 165 -19.33 -3.43 -2.74
C LYS A 165 -19.24 -3.99 -1.33
N SER A 166 -19.88 -3.35 -0.35
CA SER A 166 -19.95 -3.88 1.01
C SER A 166 -20.48 -5.32 0.94
N ARG A 167 -19.64 -6.30 1.31
CA ARG A 167 -20.08 -7.70 1.38
C ARG A 167 -20.65 -7.95 2.77
N PRO A 168 -21.82 -8.59 2.90
CA PRO A 168 -22.28 -9.05 4.19
C PRO A 168 -21.24 -9.99 4.80
N LYS A 169 -21.04 -9.92 6.12
CA LYS A 169 -20.25 -10.90 6.86
C LYS A 169 -20.85 -12.28 6.58
N THR A 170 -20.12 -13.14 5.88
CA THR A 170 -20.50 -14.55 5.72
C THR A 170 -20.02 -15.30 6.96
N ASP A 171 -20.94 -15.95 7.66
CA ASP A 171 -20.66 -16.82 8.82
C ASP A 171 -19.75 -18.00 8.47
#